data_AF-R9MYP0-F1
#
_entry.id   AF-R9MYP0-F1
#
_cell.length_a   1.000
_cell.length_b   1.000
_cell.length_c   1.000
_cell.angle_alpha   90.00
_cell.angle_beta   90.00
_cell.angle_gamma   90.00
#
_symmetry.space_group_name_H-M   'P 1'
#
loop_
_entity.id
_entity.type
_entity.pdbx_description
1 polymer ?
#
loop_
_entity_poly.entity_id
_entity_poly.type
_entity_poly.pdbx_seq_one_letter_code
_entity_poly.pdbx_strand_id
1 'polypeptide(L)'
;MQSGRKPKPTAVKALEGNPGKRSLNTGEPKPEKKAPRCPAWLEGEAKKEWKRMAGQMEKLGILTEIDMAAFAGYCQAYARWKEAEEFITQHGTIVKTPSGYWQQVPQVSIAQTYLKIMNRFCEQFGLTPSSRSRIVAEGGEDKESDTMELLLFKGGGG
;
A
#
# COMPACT_ATOMS: atom_id res chain seq x y z
N MET A 1 -24.46 -15.07 -12.31
CA MET A 1 -23.09 -15.60 -12.49
C MET A 1 -22.23 -15.08 -11.34
N GLN A 2 -21.93 -15.92 -10.34
CA GLN A 2 -21.04 -15.53 -9.25
C GLN A 2 -19.62 -15.41 -9.83
N SER A 3 -19.07 -14.20 -9.84
CA SER A 3 -17.69 -13.97 -10.28
C SER A 3 -16.75 -14.83 -9.44
N GLY A 4 -16.00 -15.72 -10.09
CA GLY A 4 -14.94 -16.48 -9.45
C GLY A 4 -13.92 -15.56 -8.77
N ARG A 5 -13.12 -16.15 -7.88
CA ARG A 5 -12.04 -15.48 -7.14
C ARG A 5 -11.18 -14.64 -8.11
N LYS A 6 -10.91 -13.38 -7.75
CA LYS A 6 -10.07 -12.48 -8.54
C LYS A 6 -8.75 -13.19 -8.91
N PRO A 7 -8.33 -13.14 -10.18
CA PRO A 7 -7.13 -13.83 -10.63
C PRO A 7 -5.91 -13.29 -9.86
N LYS A 8 -5.05 -14.20 -9.39
CA LYS A 8 -3.77 -13.82 -8.77
C LYS A 8 -2.88 -13.14 -9.82
N PRO A 9 -2.15 -12.06 -9.46
CA PRO A 9 -1.16 -11.42 -10.33
C PRO A 9 -0.12 -12.41 -10.84
N THR A 10 0.48 -12.12 -12.00
CA THR A 10 1.45 -13.05 -12.61
C THR A 10 2.69 -13.21 -11.76
N ALA A 11 3.16 -12.15 -11.09
CA ALA A 11 4.24 -12.23 -10.10
C ALA A 11 3.95 -13.27 -9.00
N VAL A 12 2.74 -13.25 -8.43
CA VAL A 12 2.32 -14.21 -7.39
C VAL A 12 2.24 -15.64 -7.95
N LYS A 13 1.75 -15.81 -9.18
CA LYS A 13 1.69 -17.14 -9.81
C LYS A 13 3.08 -17.70 -10.14
N ALA A 14 4.03 -16.85 -10.52
CA ALA A 14 5.41 -17.26 -10.78
C ALA A 14 6.06 -17.80 -9.50
N LEU A 15 5.89 -17.09 -8.38
CA LEU A 15 6.45 -17.46 -7.06
C LEU A 15 5.84 -18.73 -6.47
N GLU A 16 4.54 -18.95 -6.69
CA GLU A 16 3.86 -20.18 -6.29
C GLU A 16 4.21 -21.38 -7.19
N GLY A 17 5.18 -21.26 -8.10
CA GLY A 17 5.59 -22.32 -9.02
C GLY A 17 4.57 -22.61 -10.12
N ASN A 18 3.71 -21.63 -10.43
CA ASN A 18 2.62 -21.73 -11.38
C ASN A 18 1.73 -22.99 -11.16
N PRO A 19 0.95 -23.05 -10.06
CA PRO A 19 0.18 -24.24 -9.70
C PRO A 19 -0.80 -24.69 -10.79
N GLY A 20 -1.25 -23.75 -11.64
CA GLY A 20 -2.16 -24.01 -12.74
C GLY A 20 -1.49 -24.45 -14.05
N LYS A 21 -0.15 -24.46 -14.13
CA LYS A 21 0.66 -24.77 -15.33
C LYS A 21 0.26 -24.02 -16.63
N ARG A 22 -0.54 -22.96 -16.53
CA ARG A 22 -0.93 -22.12 -17.68
C ARG A 22 0.18 -21.12 -17.98
N SER A 23 0.34 -20.72 -19.24
CA SER A 23 1.28 -19.66 -19.60
C SER A 23 1.01 -18.41 -18.75
N LEU A 24 2.06 -17.93 -18.08
CA LEU A 24 2.03 -16.70 -17.29
C LEU A 24 1.86 -15.49 -18.24
N ASN A 25 1.13 -14.47 -17.82
CA ASN A 25 0.93 -13.27 -18.64
C ASN A 25 2.21 -12.43 -18.62
N THR A 26 3.03 -12.55 -19.66
CA THR A 26 4.31 -11.82 -19.79
C THR A 26 4.14 -10.36 -20.18
N GLY A 27 2.92 -9.94 -20.56
CA GLY A 27 2.59 -8.57 -20.93
C GLY A 27 2.11 -7.69 -19.77
N GLU A 28 2.27 -8.12 -18.51
CA GLU A 28 1.96 -7.24 -17.38
C GLU A 28 2.93 -6.04 -17.39
N PRO A 29 2.42 -4.79 -17.49
CA PRO A 29 3.28 -3.62 -17.47
C PRO A 29 4.00 -3.59 -16.11
N LYS A 30 5.33 -3.53 -16.14
CA LYS A 30 6.17 -3.33 -14.97
C LYS A 30 6.39 -1.83 -14.82
N PRO A 31 5.66 -1.13 -13.94
CA PRO A 31 5.81 0.30 -13.81
C PRO A 31 7.20 0.59 -13.22
N GLU A 32 7.80 1.73 -13.59
CA GLU A 32 9.01 2.17 -12.91
C GLU A 32 8.72 2.41 -11.42
N LYS A 33 9.58 1.85 -10.55
CA LYS A 33 9.47 1.92 -9.09
C LYS A 33 9.91 3.29 -8.59
N LYS A 34 9.21 4.34 -9.01
CA LYS A 34 9.46 5.73 -8.64
C LYS A 34 8.23 6.30 -7.95
N ALA A 35 8.45 7.01 -6.86
CA ALA A 35 7.35 7.69 -6.18
C ALA A 35 6.77 8.79 -7.11
N PRO A 36 5.44 8.84 -7.29
CA PRO A 36 4.79 9.89 -8.03
C PRO A 36 4.98 11.24 -7.35
N ARG A 37 4.89 12.31 -8.13
CA ARG A 37 4.91 13.67 -7.61
C ARG A 37 3.66 13.92 -6.77
N CYS A 38 3.82 14.58 -5.62
CA CYS A 38 2.70 14.97 -4.75
C CYS A 38 1.69 15.83 -5.53
N PRO A 39 0.41 15.43 -5.59
CA PRO A 39 -0.61 16.20 -6.27
C PRO A 39 -0.87 17.56 -5.64
N ALA A 40 -1.04 18.59 -6.47
CA ALA A 40 -1.23 19.96 -6.01
C ALA A 40 -2.53 20.17 -5.21
N TRP A 41 -3.56 19.37 -5.50
CA TRP A 41 -4.89 19.44 -4.90
C TRP A 41 -4.99 18.86 -3.49
N LEU A 42 -3.94 18.21 -2.98
CA LEU A 42 -3.94 17.71 -1.60
C LEU A 42 -3.96 18.84 -0.58
N GLU A 43 -4.71 18.63 0.50
CA GLU A 43 -4.73 19.51 1.66
C GLU A 43 -3.37 19.57 2.37
N GLY A 44 -3.13 20.61 3.19
CA GLY A 44 -1.83 20.85 3.83
C GLY A 44 -1.33 19.68 4.68
N GLU A 45 -2.19 19.13 5.54
CA GLU A 45 -1.86 17.96 6.36
C GLU A 45 -1.65 16.69 5.50
N ALA A 46 -2.43 16.53 4.42
CA ALA A 46 -2.26 15.43 3.49
C ALA A 46 -0.91 15.50 2.76
N LYS A 47 -0.45 16.69 2.37
CA LYS A 47 0.88 16.91 1.78
C LYS A 47 2.01 16.58 2.74
N LYS A 48 1.85 16.90 4.03
CA LYS A 48 2.84 16.52 5.06
C LYS A 48 2.92 15.00 5.18
N GLU A 49 1.78 14.32 5.23
CA GLU A 49 1.73 12.86 5.28
C GLU A 49 2.32 12.22 4.01
N TRP A 50 2.02 12.78 2.84
CA TRP A 50 2.65 12.36 1.58
C TRP A 50 4.17 12.41 1.69
N LYS A 51 4.72 13.54 2.13
CA LYS A 51 6.18 13.70 2.27
C LYS A 51 6.78 12.71 3.27
N ARG A 52 6.07 12.41 4.37
CA ARG A 52 6.50 11.47 5.41
C ARG A 52 6.56 10.04 4.89
N MET A 53 5.50 9.61 4.19
CA MET A 53 5.31 8.20 3.79
C MET A 53 5.90 7.89 2.42
N ALA A 54 5.86 8.81 1.45
CA ALA A 54 6.34 8.56 0.08
C ALA A 54 7.80 8.12 0.06
N GLY A 55 8.68 8.78 0.83
CA GLY A 55 10.10 8.41 0.88
C GLY A 55 10.36 7.05 1.52
N GLN A 56 9.50 6.58 2.44
CA GLN A 56 9.60 5.23 3.00
C GLN A 56 9.11 4.19 2.00
N MET A 57 8.02 4.47 1.30
CA MET A 57 7.43 3.56 0.32
C MET A 57 8.27 3.45 -0.96
N GLU A 58 8.96 4.52 -1.35
CA GLU A 58 9.94 4.53 -2.44
C GLU A 58 11.15 3.64 -2.12
N LYS A 59 11.70 3.75 -0.91
CA LYS A 59 12.80 2.87 -0.45
C LYS A 59 12.41 1.39 -0.43
N LEU A 60 11.13 1.10 -0.17
CA LEU A 60 10.61 -0.26 -0.21
C LEU A 60 10.27 -0.72 -1.64
N GLY A 61 10.34 0.17 -2.64
CA GLY A 61 10.01 -0.13 -4.03
C GLY A 61 8.52 -0.46 -4.26
N ILE A 62 7.65 -0.04 -3.34
CA ILE A 62 6.22 -0.37 -3.35
C ILE A 62 5.41 0.62 -4.19
N LEU A 63 5.84 1.88 -4.22
CA LEU A 63 5.10 2.95 -4.89
C LEU A 63 5.57 3.11 -6.33
N THR A 64 4.61 3.05 -7.25
CA THR A 64 4.81 3.32 -8.67
C THR A 64 4.01 4.55 -9.12
N GLU A 65 4.27 5.06 -10.32
CA GLU A 65 3.54 6.23 -10.82
C GLU A 65 2.01 6.01 -10.92
N ILE A 66 1.57 4.78 -11.20
CA ILE A 66 0.14 4.44 -11.31
C ILE A 66 -0.58 4.47 -9.95
N ASP A 67 0.16 4.37 -8.85
CA ASP A 67 -0.39 4.35 -7.48
C ASP A 67 -0.69 5.75 -6.93
N MET A 68 -0.38 6.81 -7.69
CA MET A 68 -0.52 8.21 -7.26
C MET A 68 -1.89 8.50 -6.65
N ALA A 69 -2.97 8.12 -7.33
CA ALA A 69 -4.34 8.41 -6.88
C ALA A 69 -4.70 7.64 -5.61
N ALA A 70 -4.27 6.37 -5.52
CA ALA A 70 -4.52 5.54 -4.35
C ALA A 70 -3.75 6.07 -3.12
N PHE A 71 -2.48 6.42 -3.29
CA PHE A 71 -1.68 6.99 -2.22
C PHE A 71 -2.18 8.38 -1.81
N ALA A 72 -2.65 9.19 -2.77
CA ALA A 72 -3.27 10.49 -2.48
C ALA A 72 -4.54 10.32 -1.63
N GLY A 73 -5.35 9.29 -1.94
CA GLY A 73 -6.52 8.92 -1.14
C GLY A 73 -6.16 8.55 0.29
N TYR A 74 -5.08 7.80 0.52
CA TYR A 74 -4.56 7.51 1.86
C TYR A 74 -4.15 8.79 2.59
N CYS A 75 -3.36 9.67 1.97
CA CYS A 75 -2.91 10.91 2.58
C CYS A 75 -4.09 11.83 2.95
N GLN A 76 -5.10 11.90 2.10
CA GLN A 76 -6.30 12.70 2.33
C GLN A 76 -7.17 12.12 3.45
N ALA A 77 -7.27 10.79 3.54
CA ALA A 77 -7.94 10.11 4.64
C ALA A 77 -7.21 10.36 5.99
N TYR A 78 -5.87 10.31 5.99
CA TYR A 78 -5.06 10.62 7.18
C TYR A 78 -5.31 12.04 7.68
N ALA A 79 -5.32 13.04 6.78
CA ALA A 79 -5.57 14.42 7.16
C ALA A 79 -6.92 14.60 7.88
N ARG A 80 -8.00 14.04 7.31
CA ARG A 80 -9.35 14.13 7.89
C ARG A 80 -9.51 13.33 9.17
N TRP A 81 -8.86 12.17 9.27
CA TRP A 81 -8.82 11.39 10.50
C TRP A 81 -8.12 12.18 11.62
N LYS A 82 -6.94 12.72 11.34
CA LYS A 82 -6.16 13.49 12.30
C LYS A 82 -6.95 14.69 12.83
N GLU A 83 -7.58 15.47 11.95
CA GLU A 83 -8.42 16.60 12.34
C GLU A 83 -9.58 16.16 13.26
N ALA A 84 -10.23 15.05 12.94
CA ALA A 84 -11.32 14.51 13.76
C ALA A 84 -10.84 14.05 15.14
N GLU A 85 -9.69 13.38 15.24
CA GLU A 85 -9.08 12.96 16.52
C GLU A 85 -8.64 14.16 17.37
N GLU A 86 -8.05 15.19 16.75
CA GLU A 86 -7.70 16.44 17.43
C GLU A 86 -8.94 17.13 18.02
N PHE A 87 -10.05 17.18 17.25
CA PHE A 87 -11.32 17.69 17.75
C PHE A 87 -11.83 16.89 18.96
N ILE A 88 -11.85 15.56 18.86
CA ILE A 88 -12.32 14.67 19.94
C ILE A 88 -11.46 14.85 21.20
N THR A 89 -10.14 14.98 21.03
CA THR A 89 -9.22 15.19 22.14
C THR A 89 -9.50 16.50 22.88
N GLN A 90 -9.83 17.56 22.14
CA GLN A 90 -10.09 18.89 22.71
C GLN A 90 -11.49 19.03 23.32
N HIS A 91 -12.52 18.44 22.69
CA HIS A 91 -13.93 18.71 23.02
C HIS A 91 -14.65 17.51 23.66
N GLY A 92 -14.01 16.34 23.69
CA GLY A 92 -14.62 15.09 24.11
C GLY A 92 -15.47 14.44 23.02
N THR A 93 -16.09 13.30 23.38
CA THR A 93 -16.83 12.45 22.43
C THR A 93 -18.34 12.67 22.45
N ILE A 94 -18.86 13.44 23.42
CA ILE A 94 -20.28 13.67 23.62
C ILE A 94 -20.57 15.16 23.79
N VAL A 95 -21.73 15.59 23.30
CA VAL A 95 -22.24 16.95 23.43
C VAL A 95 -23.71 16.92 23.85
N LYS A 96 -24.12 17.89 24.66
CA LYS A 96 -25.52 18.08 25.02
C LYS A 96 -26.23 18.88 23.93
N THR A 97 -27.25 18.29 23.32
CA THR A 97 -28.11 18.94 22.33
C THR A 97 -28.91 20.08 22.97
N PRO A 98 -29.40 21.06 22.18
CA PRO A 98 -30.31 22.10 22.68
C PRO A 98 -31.58 21.53 23.33
N SER A 99 -32.04 20.36 22.87
CA SER A 99 -33.15 19.58 23.46
C SER A 99 -32.83 18.93 24.81
N GLY A 100 -31.59 18.98 25.27
CA GLY A 100 -31.17 18.46 26.58
C GLY A 100 -30.65 17.01 26.57
N TYR A 101 -30.74 16.30 25.44
CA TYR A 101 -30.20 14.95 25.29
C TYR A 101 -28.70 14.95 25.03
N TRP A 102 -28.01 13.92 25.52
CA TRP A 102 -26.60 13.68 25.20
C TRP A 102 -26.50 12.91 23.88
N GLN A 103 -25.65 13.41 22.98
CA GLN A 103 -25.40 12.78 21.69
C GLN A 103 -23.89 12.71 21.42
N GLN A 104 -23.45 11.68 20.72
CA GLN A 104 -22.07 11.57 20.25
C GLN A 104 -21.76 12.63 19.20
N VAL A 105 -20.57 13.23 19.28
CA VAL A 105 -20.13 14.20 18.27
C VAL A 105 -19.87 13.51 16.92
N PRO A 106 -20.22 14.13 15.78
CA PRO A 106 -20.03 13.52 14.46
C PRO A 106 -18.59 13.08 14.18
N GLN A 107 -17.61 13.79 14.75
CA GLN A 107 -16.19 13.56 14.59
C GLN A 107 -15.78 12.14 15.00
N VAL A 108 -16.47 11.52 15.98
CA VAL A 108 -16.21 10.12 16.34
C VAL A 108 -16.47 9.19 15.16
N SER A 109 -17.60 9.37 14.46
CA SER A 109 -17.94 8.56 13.29
C SER A 109 -17.01 8.83 12.10
N ILE A 110 -16.59 10.09 11.93
CA ILE A 110 -15.65 10.52 10.90
C ILE A 110 -14.27 9.86 11.13
N ALA A 111 -13.75 9.94 12.35
CA ALA A 111 -12.48 9.33 12.74
C ALA A 111 -12.50 7.81 12.50
N GLN A 112 -13.54 7.11 12.98
CA GLN A 112 -13.69 5.67 12.75
C GLN A 112 -13.76 5.31 11.26
N THR A 113 -14.44 6.11 10.45
CA THR A 113 -14.58 5.87 9.01
C THR A 113 -13.25 6.02 8.29
N TYR A 114 -12.54 7.12 8.54
CA TYR A 114 -11.25 7.35 7.88
C TYR A 114 -10.16 6.41 8.36
N LEU A 115 -10.17 5.98 9.63
CA LEU A 115 -9.29 4.92 10.12
C LEU A 115 -9.51 3.60 9.35
N LYS A 116 -10.76 3.22 9.08
CA LYS A 116 -11.08 2.03 8.27
C LYS A 116 -10.61 2.18 6.82
N ILE A 117 -10.79 3.36 6.22
CA ILE A 117 -10.32 3.64 4.86
C ILE A 117 -8.79 3.56 4.80
N MET A 118 -8.10 4.17 5.76
CA MET A 118 -6.64 4.10 5.87
C MET A 118 -6.15 2.67 6.00
N ASN A 119 -6.78 1.84 6.85
CA ASN A 119 -6.41 0.43 6.98
C ASN A 119 -6.54 -0.34 5.67
N ARG A 120 -7.59 -0.08 4.87
CA ARG A 120 -7.74 -0.70 3.54
C ARG A 120 -6.61 -0.29 2.59
N PHE A 121 -6.16 0.96 2.63
CA PHE A 121 -4.98 1.37 1.86
C PHE A 121 -3.70 0.71 2.39
N CYS A 122 -3.51 0.62 3.70
CA CYS A 122 -2.37 -0.06 4.29
C CYS A 122 -2.29 -1.54 3.88
N GLU A 123 -3.43 -2.22 3.77
CA GLU A 123 -3.51 -3.60 3.26
C GLU A 123 -3.13 -3.68 1.78
N GLN A 124 -3.61 -2.75 0.95
CA GLN A 124 -3.31 -2.71 -0.49
C GLN A 124 -1.84 -2.44 -0.77
N PHE A 125 -1.24 -1.50 -0.03
CA PHE A 125 0.16 -1.13 -0.15
C PHE A 125 1.11 -2.05 0.61
N GLY A 126 0.62 -3.11 1.25
CA GLY A 126 1.53 -4.02 1.93
C GLY A 126 2.10 -3.51 3.23
N LEU A 127 1.57 -2.42 3.81
CA LEU A 127 2.17 -1.76 4.97
C LEU A 127 1.92 -2.51 6.28
N THR A 128 0.93 -3.41 6.33
CA THR A 128 0.65 -4.24 7.51
C THR A 128 1.60 -5.46 7.59
N PRO A 129 2.00 -5.93 8.79
CA PRO A 129 2.86 -7.11 8.92
C PRO A 129 2.35 -8.35 8.17
N SER A 130 1.04 -8.57 8.18
CA SER A 130 0.37 -9.68 7.49
C SER A 130 0.30 -9.51 5.96
N SER A 131 0.34 -8.27 5.45
CA SER A 131 0.45 -8.00 4.02
C SER A 131 1.91 -8.03 3.54
N ARG A 132 2.88 -7.67 4.40
CA ARG A 132 4.31 -7.74 4.07
C ARG A 132 4.78 -9.15 3.78
N SER A 133 4.31 -10.15 4.52
CA SER A 133 4.64 -11.56 4.26
C SER A 133 4.20 -12.03 2.87
N ARG A 134 3.26 -11.34 2.23
CA ARG A 134 2.79 -11.62 0.87
C ARG A 134 3.58 -10.88 -0.22
N ILE A 135 4.44 -9.93 0.15
CA ILE A 135 5.22 -9.05 -0.75
C ILE A 135 6.71 -9.40 -0.74
N VAL A 136 7.16 -10.39 0.05
CA VAL A 136 8.57 -10.83 0.14
C VAL A 136 9.02 -11.60 -1.10
N ALA A 137 8.82 -11.03 -2.28
CA ALA A 137 9.21 -11.63 -3.52
C ALA A 137 9.48 -10.54 -4.55
N GLU A 138 10.63 -9.89 -4.37
CA GLU A 138 11.39 -9.22 -5.43
C GLU A 138 12.75 -8.69 -4.90
N GLY A 139 13.20 -9.14 -3.71
CA GLY A 139 14.42 -8.64 -3.06
C GLY A 139 15.55 -9.65 -2.96
N GLY A 140 15.47 -10.80 -3.62
CA GLY A 140 16.48 -11.85 -3.47
C GLY A 140 16.52 -12.75 -4.69
N GLU A 141 16.84 -12.18 -5.85
CA GLU A 141 17.26 -12.97 -7.00
C GLU A 141 18.58 -12.42 -7.55
N ASP A 142 19.54 -13.34 -7.57
CA ASP A 142 20.45 -13.60 -8.68
C ASP A 142 21.77 -12.84 -8.74
N LYS A 143 22.61 -13.05 -7.73
CA LYS A 143 24.08 -13.03 -7.92
C LYS A 143 24.77 -14.37 -7.67
N GLU A 144 24.06 -15.38 -7.18
CA GLU A 144 24.66 -16.71 -6.90
C GLU A 144 24.49 -17.71 -8.05
N SER A 145 23.54 -17.52 -8.97
CA SER A 145 23.43 -18.37 -10.16
C SER A 145 24.55 -18.10 -11.17
N ASP A 146 24.91 -16.83 -11.37
CA ASP A 146 25.95 -16.38 -12.29
C ASP A 146 27.37 -16.85 -11.89
N THR A 147 27.63 -16.97 -10.58
CA THR A 147 28.96 -17.40 -10.09
C THR A 147 29.18 -18.90 -10.25
N MET A 148 28.13 -19.71 -10.10
CA MET A 148 28.19 -21.15 -10.27
C MET A 148 28.30 -21.55 -11.75
N GLU A 149 27.62 -20.83 -12.65
CA GLU A 149 27.70 -21.05 -14.10
C GLU A 149 29.08 -20.65 -14.66
N LEU A 150 29.65 -19.55 -14.17
CA LEU A 150 30.99 -19.09 -14.55
C LEU A 150 32.12 -20.03 -14.08
N LEU A 151 31.94 -20.72 -12.94
CA LEU A 151 32.90 -21.70 -12.42
C LEU A 151 32.87 -23.02 -13.20
N LEU A 152 31.68 -23.45 -13.64
CA LEU A 152 31.53 -24.67 -14.45
C LEU A 152 32.12 -24.50 -15.85
N PHE A 153 32.04 -23.32 -16.46
CA PHE A 153 32.63 -23.04 -17.77
C PHE A 153 34.17 -22.94 -17.75
N LYS A 154 34.78 -22.60 -16.61
CA LYS A 154 36.24 -22.46 -16.48
C LYS A 154 36.97 -23.75 -16.10
N GLY A 155 36.24 -24.80 -15.67
CA GLY A 155 36.80 -26.07 -15.21
C GLY A 155 36.81 -27.21 -16.23
N GLY A 156 36.24 -27.01 -17.43
CA GLY A 156 36.07 -28.05 -18.44
C GLY A 156 36.77 -27.73 -19.76
N GLY A 157 38.10 -27.78 -19.76
CA GLY A 157 38.91 -27.62 -20.97
C GLY A 157 40.33 -28.11 -20.74
N GLY A 158 40.49 -29.44 -20.83
CA GLY A 158 41.79 -30.05 -21.12
C GLY A 158 42.13 -29.92 -22.60
#